data_AF-A0A7X1KR98-F1
#
_entry.id   AF-A0A7X1KR98-F1
#
_cell.length_a   1.000
_cell.length_b   1.000
_cell.length_c   1.000
_cell.angle_alpha   90.00
_cell.angle_beta   90.00
_cell.angle_gamma   90.00
#
_symmetry.space_group_name_H-M   'P 1'
#
loop_
_entity.id
_entity.type
_entity.pdbx_description
1 polymer ?
#
loop_
_entity_poly.entity_id
_entity_poly.type
_entity_poly.pdbx_seq_one_letter_code
_entity_poly.pdbx_strand_id
1 'polypeptide(L)'
;MIAPIVLVATLVAPDPAPLRTALERCDRGAIAALTAIEPKRRAAFSGAAYDEQRAIATERAQLDAGLLGEGGAVVAQPGAAPAAGDRVRAALEARQRRLDDARTVERAWRESLEDGRAAFLAQCTGRRDGNQP
;
A
#
# COMPACT_ATOMS: atom_id res chain seq x y z
N MET A 1 21.74 -14.29 -5.29
CA MET A 1 21.49 -12.91 -5.76
C MET A 1 20.19 -12.45 -5.14
N ILE A 2 20.24 -11.57 -4.15
CA ILE A 2 19.03 -10.97 -3.57
C ILE A 2 18.52 -9.97 -4.60
N ALA A 3 17.37 -10.26 -5.21
CA ALA A 3 16.68 -9.26 -5.99
C ALA A 3 16.29 -8.12 -5.04
N PRO A 4 16.77 -6.88 -5.24
CA PRO A 4 16.20 -5.75 -4.54
C PRO A 4 14.81 -5.58 -5.14
N ILE A 5 13.78 -6.13 -4.49
CA ILE A 5 12.43 -6.04 -5.02
C ILE A 5 11.95 -4.61 -4.83
N VAL A 6 12.08 -3.84 -5.91
CA VAL A 6 11.48 -2.54 -6.15
C VAL A 6 9.95 -2.74 -6.30
N LEU A 7 9.25 -3.09 -5.22
CA LEU A 7 7.77 -3.17 -5.16
C LEU A 7 7.15 -2.02 -4.34
N VAL A 8 7.92 -0.97 -4.06
CA VAL A 8 7.46 0.11 -3.18
C VAL A 8 6.39 0.99 -3.85
N ALA A 9 6.43 1.16 -5.17
CA ALA A 9 5.54 2.10 -5.86
C ALA A 9 4.05 1.71 -5.85
N THR A 10 3.73 0.42 -5.76
CA THR A 10 2.34 -0.08 -5.78
C THR A 10 1.65 -0.11 -4.42
N LEU A 11 2.41 0.10 -3.34
CA LEU A 11 1.91 0.17 -1.97
C LEU A 11 1.64 1.62 -1.49
N VAL A 12 1.84 2.60 -2.37
CA VAL A 12 1.57 4.01 -2.07
C VAL A 12 0.10 4.30 -2.33
N ALA A 13 -0.61 4.78 -1.30
CA ALA A 13 -1.98 5.26 -1.45
C ALA A 13 -2.02 6.58 -2.24
N PRO A 14 -3.12 6.88 -2.94
CA PRO A 14 -3.26 8.13 -3.69
C PRO A 14 -3.24 9.36 -2.80
N ASP A 15 -2.79 10.49 -3.36
CA ASP A 15 -2.99 11.80 -2.77
C ASP A 15 -4.49 12.16 -2.80
N PRO A 16 -5.10 12.56 -1.66
CA PRO A 16 -6.50 13.00 -1.63
C PRO A 16 -6.74 14.42 -2.16
N ALA A 17 -5.70 15.22 -2.43
CA ALA A 17 -5.86 16.59 -2.92
C ALA A 17 -6.71 16.69 -4.21
N PRO A 18 -6.53 15.86 -5.26
CA PRO A 18 -7.36 15.89 -6.46
C PRO A 18 -8.84 15.65 -6.18
N LEU A 19 -9.17 14.76 -5.23
CA LEU A 19 -10.55 14.51 -4.82
C LEU A 19 -11.16 15.76 -4.16
N ARG A 20 -10.44 16.40 -3.23
CA ARG A 20 -10.91 17.62 -2.57
C ARG A 20 -11.15 18.75 -3.57
N THR A 21 -10.21 18.98 -4.47
CA THR A 21 -10.35 19.99 -5.53
C THR A 21 -11.53 19.70 -6.46
N ALA A 22 -11.77 18.43 -6.80
CA ALA A 22 -12.92 18.05 -7.62
C ALA A 22 -14.26 18.34 -6.91
N LEU A 23 -14.33 18.09 -5.59
CA LEU A 23 -15.51 18.39 -4.79
C LEU A 23 -15.76 19.90 -4.66
N GLU A 24 -14.72 20.69 -4.36
CA GLU A 24 -14.82 22.15 -4.24
C GLU A 24 -15.35 22.80 -5.51
N ARG A 25 -14.97 22.26 -6.68
CA ARG A 25 -15.37 22.78 -7.99
C ARG A 25 -16.65 22.15 -8.55
N CYS A 26 -17.22 21.17 -7.86
CA CYS A 26 -18.26 20.30 -8.41
C CYS A 26 -17.87 19.74 -9.80
N ASP A 27 -16.60 19.36 -9.98
CA ASP A 27 -16.07 18.87 -11.25
C ASP A 27 -16.48 17.41 -11.48
N ARG A 28 -17.54 17.20 -12.26
CA ARG A 28 -18.06 15.87 -12.56
C ARG A 28 -17.05 15.00 -13.33
N GLY A 29 -16.29 15.60 -14.22
CA GLY A 29 -15.29 14.91 -15.04
C GLY A 29 -14.16 14.33 -14.18
N ALA A 30 -13.66 15.13 -13.24
CA ALA A 30 -12.63 14.70 -12.31
C ALA A 30 -13.10 13.59 -11.36
N ILE A 31 -14.31 13.70 -10.79
CA ILE A 31 -14.89 12.64 -9.94
C ILE A 31 -15.09 11.35 -10.72
N ALA A 32 -15.56 11.43 -11.98
CA ALA A 32 -15.73 10.27 -12.84
C ALA A 32 -14.38 9.61 -13.17
N ALA A 33 -13.36 10.39 -13.50
CA ALA A 33 -12.01 9.90 -13.82
C ALA A 33 -11.36 9.22 -12.60
N LEU A 34 -11.43 9.83 -11.41
CA LEU A 34 -10.95 9.25 -10.16
C LEU A 34 -11.66 7.92 -9.86
N THR A 35 -12.98 7.85 -10.07
CA THR A 35 -13.75 6.63 -9.86
C THR A 35 -13.38 5.53 -10.86
N ALA A 36 -13.14 5.89 -12.12
CA ALA A 36 -12.88 4.93 -13.19
C ALA A 36 -11.54 4.20 -13.05
N ILE A 37 -10.51 4.86 -12.49
CA ILE A 37 -9.18 4.26 -12.34
C ILE A 37 -9.06 3.33 -11.12
N GLU A 38 -9.94 3.49 -10.12
CA GLU A 38 -9.85 2.79 -8.84
C GLU A 38 -9.85 1.26 -8.93
N PRO A 39 -10.70 0.58 -9.72
CA PRO A 39 -10.71 -0.88 -9.75
C PRO A 39 -9.34 -1.46 -10.12
N LYS A 40 -8.68 -0.88 -11.13
CA LYS A 40 -7.35 -1.30 -11.57
C LYS A 40 -6.30 -1.02 -10.49
N ARG A 41 -6.36 0.14 -9.85
CA ARG A 41 -5.42 0.52 -8.78
C ARG A 41 -5.56 -0.39 -7.56
N ARG A 42 -6.80 -0.66 -7.13
CA ARG A 42 -7.11 -1.57 -6.01
C ARG A 42 -6.60 -2.98 -6.28
N ALA A 43 -6.76 -3.48 -7.50
CA ALA A 43 -6.22 -4.77 -7.91
C ALA A 43 -4.68 -4.79 -7.83
N ALA A 44 -4.01 -3.76 -8.37
CA ALA A 44 -2.55 -3.64 -8.29
C ALA A 44 -2.03 -3.59 -6.85
N PHE A 45 -2.68 -2.81 -5.98
CA PHE A 45 -2.35 -2.76 -4.55
C PHE A 45 -2.53 -4.13 -3.89
N SER A 46 -3.66 -4.82 -4.15
CA SER A 46 -3.92 -6.12 -3.54
C SER A 46 -2.91 -7.19 -3.95
N GLY A 47 -2.47 -7.20 -5.23
CA GLY A 47 -1.43 -8.10 -5.72
C GLY A 47 -0.10 -7.83 -5.00
N ALA A 48 0.35 -6.58 -4.98
CA ALA A 48 1.59 -6.21 -4.31
C ALA A 48 1.57 -6.49 -2.80
N ALA A 49 0.45 -6.23 -2.13
CA ALA A 49 0.30 -6.50 -0.70
C ALA A 49 0.27 -8.00 -0.39
N TYR A 50 -0.24 -8.83 -1.31
CA TYR A 50 -0.17 -10.28 -1.20
C TYR A 50 1.27 -10.78 -1.39
N ASP A 51 1.95 -10.31 -2.44
CA ASP A 51 3.32 -10.73 -2.76
C ASP A 51 4.30 -10.40 -1.61
N GLU A 52 4.21 -9.20 -1.03
CA GLU A 52 5.05 -8.81 0.11
C GLU A 52 4.72 -9.64 1.37
N GLN A 53 3.43 -9.89 1.65
CA GLN A 53 3.05 -10.73 2.79
C GLN A 53 3.59 -12.16 2.63
N ARG A 54 3.52 -12.71 1.41
CA ARG A 54 4.04 -14.04 1.08
C ARG A 54 5.56 -14.08 1.23
N ALA A 55 6.27 -13.04 0.78
CA ALA A 55 7.71 -12.93 0.95
C ALA A 55 8.10 -12.90 2.44
N ILE A 56 7.47 -12.05 3.25
CA ILE A 56 7.69 -11.97 4.71
C ILE A 56 7.42 -13.33 5.37
N ALA A 57 6.33 -14.00 5.03
CA ALA A 57 6.00 -15.31 5.59
C ALA A 57 7.04 -16.38 5.23
N THR A 58 7.52 -16.38 3.98
CA THR A 58 8.56 -17.30 3.51
C THR A 58 9.87 -17.07 4.24
N GLU A 59 10.28 -15.81 4.39
CA GLU A 59 11.52 -15.45 5.08
C GLU A 59 11.44 -15.75 6.58
N ARG A 60 10.28 -15.54 7.24
CA ARG A 60 10.09 -15.98 8.63
C ARG A 60 10.28 -17.49 8.78
N ALA A 61 9.66 -18.28 7.91
CA ALA A 61 9.80 -19.74 7.94
C ALA A 61 11.25 -20.20 7.72
N GLN A 62 11.99 -19.53 6.83
CA GLN A 62 13.41 -19.83 6.61
C GLN A 62 14.28 -19.43 7.82
N LEU A 63 13.99 -18.32 8.49
CA LEU A 63 14.67 -17.91 9.71
C LEU A 63 14.42 -18.91 10.84
N ASP A 64 13.18 -19.35 11.02
CA ASP A 64 12.80 -20.32 12.05
C ASP A 64 13.43 -21.71 11.77
N ALA A 65 13.64 -22.06 10.49
CA ALA A 65 14.36 -23.26 10.08
C ALA A 65 15.91 -23.13 10.18
N GLY A 66 16.43 -21.98 10.60
CA GLY A 66 17.87 -21.71 10.66
C GLY A 66 18.54 -21.57 9.29
N LEU A 67 17.77 -21.35 8.23
CA LEU A 67 18.23 -21.26 6.83
C LEU A 67 18.55 -19.84 6.38
N LEU A 68 18.29 -18.82 7.22
CA LEU A 68 18.64 -17.42 6.94
C LEU A 68 19.63 -16.90 7.97
N GLY A 69 20.80 -16.47 7.50
CA GLY A 69 21.79 -15.70 8.28
C GLY A 69 21.90 -14.24 7.82
N GLU A 70 22.71 -13.44 8.52
CA GLU A 70 23.02 -12.06 8.11
C GLU A 70 23.52 -12.02 6.66
N GLY A 71 22.90 -11.17 5.83
CA GLY A 71 23.26 -11.00 4.42
C GLY A 71 22.52 -11.91 3.42
N GLY A 72 21.53 -12.70 3.86
CA GLY A 72 20.70 -13.55 2.99
C GLY A 72 21.45 -14.74 2.39
N ALA A 73 22.61 -15.08 2.94
CA ALA A 73 23.23 -16.37 2.71
C ALA A 73 22.61 -17.42 3.64
N VAL A 74 22.39 -18.62 3.10
CA VAL A 74 22.04 -19.81 3.89
C VAL A 74 23.26 -20.16 4.73
N VAL A 75 23.30 -19.67 5.96
CA VAL A 75 24.38 -19.96 6.89
C VAL A 75 24.01 -21.22 7.66
N ALA A 76 24.35 -22.38 7.09
CA ALA A 76 24.44 -23.62 7.85
C ALA A 76 25.72 -23.57 8.72
N GLN A 77 25.79 -22.66 9.70
CA GLN A 77 26.87 -22.67 10.69
C GLN A 77 26.27 -22.89 12.09
N PRO A 78 26.57 -24.02 12.75
CA PRO A 78 26.32 -24.17 14.18
C PRO A 78 27.17 -23.12 14.92
N GLY A 79 26.52 -22.18 15.63
CA GLY A 79 27.20 -21.14 16.40
C GLY A 79 27.11 -19.71 15.86
N ALA A 80 26.24 -19.43 14.87
CA ALA A 80 25.91 -18.06 14.51
C ALA A 80 25.44 -17.28 15.75
N ALA A 81 26.09 -16.15 16.04
CA ALA A 81 25.80 -15.37 17.24
C ALA A 81 24.32 -14.92 17.26
N PRO A 82 23.64 -14.97 18.43
CA PRO A 82 22.21 -14.65 18.55
C PRO A 82 21.85 -13.28 17.94
N ALA A 83 22.78 -12.32 17.96
CA ALA A 83 22.62 -10.98 17.41
C ALA A 83 22.32 -10.94 15.88
N ALA A 84 22.77 -11.92 15.10
CA ALA A 84 22.53 -11.96 13.65
C ALA A 84 21.07 -12.31 13.33
N GLY A 85 20.51 -13.31 14.02
CA GLY A 85 19.11 -13.70 13.88
C GLY A 85 18.14 -12.62 14.35
N ASP A 86 18.47 -11.93 15.44
CA ASP A 86 17.67 -10.82 15.98
C ASP A 86 17.56 -9.64 15.01
N ARG A 87 18.65 -9.30 14.30
CA ARG A 87 18.64 -8.26 13.26
C ARG A 87 17.74 -8.62 12.09
N VAL A 88 17.80 -9.86 11.60
CA VAL A 88 16.94 -10.35 10.51
C VAL A 88 15.47 -10.31 10.95
N ARG A 89 15.18 -10.76 12.18
CA ARG A 89 13.83 -10.68 12.76
C ARG A 89 13.30 -9.25 12.83
N ALA A 90 14.11 -8.32 13.36
CA ALA A 90 13.75 -6.91 13.45
C ALA A 90 13.48 -6.28 12.06
N ALA A 91 14.24 -6.67 11.03
CA ALA A 91 14.03 -6.22 9.66
C ALA A 91 12.69 -6.74 9.07
N LEU A 92 12.36 -8.02 9.31
CA LEU A 92 11.08 -8.62 8.89
C LEU A 92 9.89 -7.97 9.59
N GLU A 93 10.01 -7.66 10.88
CA GLU A 93 8.97 -6.92 11.61
C GLU A 93 8.79 -5.50 11.08
N ALA A 94 9.89 -4.81 10.77
CA ALA A 94 9.83 -3.47 10.18
C ALA A 94 9.13 -3.49 8.81
N ARG A 95 9.37 -4.53 7.99
CA ARG A 95 8.64 -4.74 6.72
C ARG A 95 7.15 -4.98 6.95
N GLN A 96 6.80 -5.85 7.90
CA GLN A 96 5.41 -6.12 8.25
C GLN A 96 4.68 -4.85 8.68
N ARG A 97 5.28 -4.05 9.58
CA ARG A 97 4.70 -2.77 10.01
C ARG A 97 4.43 -1.84 8.83
N ARG A 98 5.40 -1.67 7.93
CA ARG A 98 5.21 -0.84 6.72
C ARG A 98 4.08 -1.35 5.82
N LEU A 99 3.92 -2.66 5.67
CA LEU A 99 2.83 -3.24 4.89
C LEU A 99 1.47 -2.99 5.57
N ASP A 100 1.40 -3.07 6.90
CA ASP A 100 0.18 -2.82 7.65
C ASP A 100 -0.20 -1.34 7.67
N ASP A 101 0.79 -0.45 7.74
CA ASP A 101 0.61 1.00 7.55
C ASP A 101 0.05 1.28 6.15
N ALA A 102 0.64 0.70 5.09
CA ALA A 102 0.16 0.85 3.72
C ALA A 102 -1.31 0.37 3.56
N ARG A 103 -1.66 -0.78 4.16
CA ARG A 103 -3.04 -1.28 4.17
C ARG A 103 -4.00 -0.35 4.91
N THR A 104 -3.52 0.30 5.96
CA THR A 104 -4.31 1.25 6.74
C THR A 104 -4.60 2.51 5.94
N VAL A 105 -3.59 3.10 5.30
CA VAL A 105 -3.77 4.27 4.44
C VAL A 105 -4.65 3.92 3.23
N GLU A 106 -4.48 2.73 2.64
CA GLU A 106 -5.32 2.27 1.54
C GLU A 106 -6.81 2.15 1.94
N ARG A 107 -7.13 1.68 3.15
CA ARG A 107 -8.51 1.66 3.65
C ARG A 107 -9.08 3.07 3.81
N ALA A 108 -8.31 3.95 4.46
CA ALA A 108 -8.70 5.34 4.66
C ALA A 108 -8.95 6.09 3.33
N TRP A 109 -8.15 5.80 2.29
CA TRP A 109 -8.38 6.33 0.94
C TRP A 109 -9.72 5.88 0.35
N ARG A 110 -10.04 4.58 0.47
CA ARG A 110 -11.30 4.03 -0.08
C ARG A 110 -12.52 4.67 0.58
N GLU A 111 -12.48 4.81 1.90
CA GLU A 111 -13.50 5.49 2.69
C GLU A 111 -13.64 6.95 2.23
N SER A 112 -12.51 7.68 2.13
CA SER A 112 -12.50 9.08 1.67
C SER A 112 -13.11 9.26 0.28
N LEU A 113 -12.83 8.33 -0.64
CA LEU A 113 -13.40 8.39 -1.99
C LEU A 113 -14.90 8.10 -2.00
N GLU A 114 -15.35 7.12 -1.20
CA GLU A 114 -16.77 6.78 -1.10
C GLU A 114 -17.57 7.93 -0.48
N ASP A 115 -17.06 8.51 0.61
CA ASP A 115 -17.63 9.71 1.24
C ASP A 115 -17.62 10.90 0.30
N GLY A 116 -16.53 11.11 -0.44
CA GLY A 116 -16.42 12.16 -1.45
C GLY A 116 -17.47 12.01 -2.56
N ARG A 117 -17.68 10.79 -3.06
CA ARG A 117 -18.72 10.52 -4.07
C ARG A 117 -20.12 10.80 -3.51
N ALA A 118 -20.39 10.41 -2.27
CA ALA A 118 -21.66 10.72 -1.61
C ALA A 118 -21.87 12.24 -1.46
N ALA A 119 -20.83 12.97 -1.03
CA ALA A 119 -20.86 14.43 -0.90
C ALA A 119 -21.11 15.13 -2.25
N PHE A 120 -20.44 14.68 -3.32
CA PHE A 120 -20.69 15.19 -4.67
C PHE A 120 -22.15 15.00 -5.09
N LEU A 121 -22.71 13.82 -4.86
CA LEU A 121 -24.10 13.53 -5.22
C LEU A 121 -25.09 14.42 -4.45
N ALA A 122 -24.82 14.69 -3.18
CA ALA A 122 -25.66 15.52 -2.34
C ALA A 122 -25.58 17.02 -2.68
N GLN A 123 -24.42 17.53 -3.10
CA GLN A 123 -24.16 18.98 -3.18
C GLN A 123 -24.01 19.53 -4.61
N CYS A 124 -23.63 18.69 -5.57
CA CYS A 124 -23.19 19.13 -6.90
C CYS A 124 -24.08 18.67 -8.06
N THR A 125 -24.97 17.69 -7.87
CA THR A 125 -25.79 17.10 -8.96
C THR A 125 -26.76 18.09 -9.64
N GLY A 126 -27.08 19.21 -9.00
CA GLY A 126 -27.88 20.30 -9.57
C GLY A 126 -27.08 21.48 -10.12
N ARG A 127 -25.75 21.50 -9.99
CA ARG A 127 -24.89 22.59 -10.51
C ARG A 127 -24.34 22.18 -11.88
N ARG A 128 -24.40 23.06 -12.88
CA ARG A 128 -23.63 22.90 -14.12
C ARG A 128 -22.14 22.98 -13.78
N ASP A 129 -21.32 22.12 -14.39
CA ASP A 129 -19.88 22.11 -14.20
C ASP A 129 -19.31 23.52 -14.38
N GLY A 130 -18.59 24.02 -13.37
CA GLY A 130 -17.89 25.31 -13.44
C GLY A 130 -18.79 26.55 -13.45
N ASN A 131 -19.62 26.73 -12.41
CA ASN A 131 -20.32 28.00 -12.16
C ASN A 131 -19.30 29.13 -11.89
N GLN A 132 -18.67 29.64 -12.95
CA GLN A 132 -18.20 31.02 -13.02
C GLN A 132 -19.39 31.93 -12.73
N PRO A 133 -19.23 32.97 -11.91
CA PRO A 133 -20.23 34.02 -11.78
C PRO A 133 -20.56 34.67 -13.14
#